data_AF-A0A4V6A152-F1
#
_entry.id   AF-A0A4V6A152-F1
#
_cell.length_a   1.000
_cell.length_b   1.000
_cell.length_c   1.000
_cell.angle_alpha   90.00
_cell.angle_beta   90.00
_cell.angle_gamma   90.00
#
_symmetry.space_group_name_H-M   'P 1'
#
loop_
_entity.id
_entity.type
_entity.pdbx_description
1 polymer ?
#
loop_
_entity_poly.entity_id
_entity_poly.type
_entity_poly.pdbx_seq_one_letter_code
_entity_poly.pdbx_strand_id
1 'polypeptide(L)' 'MKTLLAFVLIFVLFSVIFGQCPGPVCSGPKGSYCCPFTNGACCPSGVSCCPDYFICNAYDQCIMFLRNQTNTQI' A
#
# COMPACT_ATOMS: atom_id res chain seq x y z
N MET A 1 27.87 -2.95 31.21
CA MET A 1 27.84 -2.14 29.96
C MET A 1 27.27 -2.90 28.75
N LYS A 2 27.49 -4.21 28.59
CA LYS A 2 27.00 -4.99 27.43
C LYS A 2 25.47 -5.23 27.41
N THR A 3 24.84 -5.31 28.58
CA THR A 3 23.39 -5.53 28.72
C THR A 3 22.55 -4.35 28.24
N LEU A 4 23.04 -3.12 28.38
CA LEU A 4 22.31 -1.91 28.00
C LEU A 4 22.19 -1.78 26.47
N LEU A 5 23.24 -2.20 25.75
CA LEU A 5 23.26 -2.22 24.28
C LEU A 5 22.27 -3.25 23.72
N ALA A 6 22.10 -4.40 24.39
CA ALA A 6 21.11 -5.41 24.01
C ALA A 6 19.67 -4.90 24.16
N PHE A 7 19.34 -4.18 25.24
CA PHE A 7 18.00 -3.61 25.43
C PHE A 7 17.64 -2.54 24.40
N VAL A 8 18.59 -1.70 24.00
CA VAL A 8 18.38 -0.69 22.95
C VAL A 8 18.10 -1.35 21.60
N LEU A 9 18.86 -2.39 21.24
CA LEU A 9 18.62 -3.16 20.00
C LEU A 9 17.25 -3.82 19.99
N ILE A 10 16.83 -4.40 21.12
CA ILE A 10 15.51 -5.02 21.28
C ILE A 10 14.38 -3.99 21.11
N PHE A 11 14.52 -2.79 21.69
CA PHE A 11 13.51 -1.72 21.60
C PHE A 11 13.37 -1.18 20.17
N VAL A 12 14.48 -1.05 19.45
CA VAL A 12 14.49 -0.64 18.04
C VAL A 12 13.83 -1.70 17.17
N LEU A 13 14.16 -2.99 17.37
CA LEU A 13 13.53 -4.10 16.66
C LEU A 13 12.01 -4.13 16.89
N PHE A 14 11.56 -3.96 18.13
CA PHE A 14 10.14 -3.91 18.47
C PHE A 14 9.41 -2.77 17.75
N SER A 15 10.05 -1.61 17.66
CA SER A 15 9.47 -0.42 17.01
C SER A 15 9.31 -0.58 15.50
N VAL A 16 10.24 -1.30 14.85
CA VAL A 16 10.20 -1.57 13.40
C VAL A 16 9.06 -2.52 13.02
N ILE A 17 8.67 -3.43 13.92
CA ILE A 17 7.62 -4.43 13.64
C ILE A 17 6.22 -3.79 13.49
N PHE A 18 5.93 -2.70 14.22
CA PHE A 18 4.60 -2.07 14.21
C PHE A 18 4.34 -1.10 13.05
N GLY A 19 5.36 -0.77 12.24
CA GLY A 19 5.26 0.22 11.16
C GLY A 19 4.96 -0.34 9.77
N GLN A 20 4.70 -1.64 9.63
CA GLN A 20 4.59 -2.28 8.32
C GLN A 20 3.14 -2.30 7.84
N CYS A 21 2.85 -1.58 6.75
CA CYS A 21 1.57 -1.65 6.07
C CYS A 21 1.38 -3.05 5.45
N PRO A 22 0.15 -3.63 5.50
CA PRO A 22 -0.14 -4.91 4.86
C PRO A 22 -0.07 -4.86 3.32
N GLY A 23 -0.14 -3.66 2.73
CA GLY A 23 -0.06 -3.40 1.30
C GLY A 23 0.66 -2.08 0.98
N PRO A 24 0.55 -1.57 -0.26
CA PRO A 24 1.25 -0.36 -0.67
C PRO A 24 0.81 0.85 0.13
N VAL A 25 1.75 1.77 0.35
CA VAL A 25 1.48 3.08 0.92
C VAL A 25 0.99 3.99 -0.19
N CYS A 26 -0.26 4.42 -0.10
CA CYS A 26 -0.85 5.35 -1.03
C CYS A 26 -0.69 6.78 -0.50
N SER A 27 -0.23 7.69 -1.36
CA SER A 27 -0.12 9.11 -1.01
C SER A 27 -1.25 9.88 -1.64
N GLY A 28 -1.99 10.63 -0.84
CA GLY A 28 -3.09 11.45 -1.29
C GLY A 28 -3.12 12.85 -0.68
N PRO A 29 -4.15 13.64 -0.99
CA PRO A 29 -4.27 15.02 -0.52
C PRO A 29 -4.38 15.13 1.01
N LYS A 30 -4.75 14.04 1.69
CA LYS A 30 -4.83 13.95 3.17
C LYS A 30 -3.57 13.34 3.81
N GLY A 31 -2.53 13.05 3.02
CA GLY A 31 -1.30 12.38 3.47
C GLY A 31 -1.19 10.94 2.97
N SER A 32 -0.22 10.21 3.53
CA SER A 32 0.03 8.80 3.20
C SER A 32 -0.80 7.87 4.09
N TYR A 33 -1.40 6.83 3.51
CA TYR A 33 -2.14 5.80 4.23
C TYR A 33 -1.78 4.40 3.72
N CYS A 34 -1.94 3.39 4.59
CA CYS A 34 -1.74 2.00 4.21
C CYS A 34 -2.96 1.48 3.43
N CYS A 35 -2.72 0.89 2.27
CA CYS A 35 -3.76 0.10 1.62
C CYS A 35 -3.94 -1.23 2.38
N PRO A 36 -5.19 -1.65 2.72
CA PRO A 36 -5.44 -2.93 3.37
C PRO A 36 -5.19 -4.14 2.46
N PHE A 37 -5.16 -3.92 1.13
CA PHE A 37 -4.93 -4.98 0.15
C PHE A 37 -3.44 -5.09 -0.16
N THR A 38 -2.84 -6.25 0.09
CA THR A 38 -1.39 -6.49 -0.11
C THR A 38 -0.94 -6.22 -1.53
N ASN A 39 -1.75 -6.61 -2.52
CA ASN A 39 -1.51 -6.36 -3.93
C ASN A 39 -2.50 -5.32 -4.50
N GLY A 40 -2.97 -4.41 -3.65
CA GLY A 40 -3.88 -3.36 -4.09
C GLY A 40 -3.19 -2.32 -4.98
N ALA A 41 -3.99 -1.55 -5.71
CA ALA A 41 -3.51 -0.41 -6.48
C ALA A 41 -4.01 0.90 -5.87
N CYS A 42 -3.13 1.89 -5.75
CA CYS A 42 -3.51 3.22 -5.29
C CYS A 42 -4.25 3.98 -6.40
N CYS A 43 -5.40 4.58 -6.08
CA CYS A 43 -6.04 5.49 -7.01
C CYS A 43 -5.22 6.78 -7.14
N PRO A 44 -5.21 7.42 -8.33
CA PRO A 44 -4.49 8.67 -8.54
C PRO A 44 -5.02 9.82 -7.67
N SER A 45 -6.28 9.77 -7.24
CA SER A 45 -6.82 10.74 -6.28
C SER A 45 -6.25 10.58 -4.87
N GLY A 46 -5.65 9.43 -4.57
CA GLY A 46 -5.03 9.14 -3.27
C GLY A 46 -6.02 9.14 -2.09
N VAL A 47 -7.32 8.99 -2.35
CA VAL A 47 -8.35 8.88 -1.30
C VAL A 47 -8.74 7.42 -1.04
N SER A 48 -8.58 6.57 -2.05
CA SER A 48 -8.99 5.15 -2.04
C SER A 48 -7.92 4.28 -2.70
N CYS A 49 -7.88 3.01 -2.29
CA CYS A 49 -7.11 1.99 -3.00
C CYS A 49 -8.03 0.83 -3.36
N CYS A 50 -7.73 0.17 -4.47
CA CYS A 50 -8.50 -0.93 -5.00
C CYS A 50 -7.82 -2.28 -4.73
N PRO A 51 -8.60 -3.36 -4.56
CA PRO A 51 -8.06 -4.70 -4.44
C PRO A 51 -7.40 -5.18 -5.74
N ASP A 52 -6.69 -6.31 -5.64
CA ASP A 52 -6.03 -6.96 -6.78
C ASP A 52 -7.02 -7.18 -7.93
N TYR A 53 -6.57 -7.00 -9.17
CA TYR A 53 -7.38 -7.03 -10.40
C TYR A 53 -8.43 -5.92 -10.57
N PHE A 54 -8.48 -4.92 -9.69
CA PHE A 54 -9.33 -3.73 -9.85
C PHE A 54 -8.48 -2.49 -10.11
N ILE A 55 -9.00 -1.62 -10.98
CA ILE A 55 -8.42 -0.30 -11.25
C ILE A 55 -9.42 0.79 -10.88
N CYS A 56 -8.90 1.98 -10.59
CA CYS A 56 -9.75 3.13 -10.30
C CYS A 56 -10.20 3.77 -11.61
N ASN A 57 -11.50 4.03 -11.75
CA ASN A 57 -12.02 4.88 -12.82
C ASN A 57 -11.84 6.37 -12.48
N ALA A 58 -12.26 7.26 -13.39
CA ALA A 58 -12.20 8.71 -13.18
C ALA A 58 -13.07 9.25 -12.02
N TYR A 59 -13.91 8.40 -11.43
CA TYR A 59 -14.77 8.70 -10.29
C TYR A 59 -14.29 8.03 -8.99
N ASP A 60 -13.04 7.55 -8.96
CA ASP A 60 -12.43 6.82 -7.83
C ASP A 60 -13.13 5.51 -7.44
N GLN A 61 -13.86 4.91 -8.37
CA GLN A 61 -14.51 3.62 -8.16
C GLN A 61 -13.61 2.49 -8.64
N CYS A 62 -13.53 1.43 -7.85
CA CYS A 62 -12.83 0.21 -8.22
C CYS A 62 -13.66 -0.57 -9.23
N ILE A 63 -13.22 -0.58 -10.49
CA ILE A 63 -13.78 -1.39 -11.55
C ILE A 63 -12.87 -2.58 -11.82
N MET A 64 -13.45 -3.74 -12.06
CA MET A 64 -12.68 -4.93 -12.42
C MET A 64 -11.96 -4.67 -13.74
N PHE A 65 -10.66 -4.88 -13.77
CA PHE A 65 -9.92 -4.86 -15.03
C PHE A 65 -10.21 -6.18 -15.76
N LEU A 66 -11.33 -6.22 -16.49
CA LEU A 66 -11.59 -7.26 -17.47
C LEU A 66 -10.47 -7.15 -18.51
N ARG A 67 -9.47 -8.01 -18.40
CA ARG A 67 -8.36 -8.17 -19.34
C ARG A 67 -8.87 -8.74 -20.68
N ASN A 68 -9.85 -8.10 -21.29
CA ASN A 68 -10.25 -8.30 -22.68
C ASN A 68 -9.75 -7.11 -23.51
N GLN A 69 -8.52 -6.68 -23.24
CA GLN A 69 -7.74 -5.79 -24.10
C GLN A 69 -6.87 -6.65 -25.03
N THR A 70 -7.52 -7.30 -25.99
CA THR A 70 -6.88 -7.76 -27.23
C THR A 70 -6.73 -6.57 -28.19
N ASN A 71 -5.88 -5.59 -27.87
CA ASN A 71 -5.34 -4.68 -28.89
C ASN A 71 -4.06 -3.96 -28.41
N THR A 72 -2.93 -4.48 -28.87
CA THR A 72 -1.85 -3.73 -29.54
C THR A 72 -1.08 -2.70 -28.70
N GLN A 73 -0.02 -3.19 -28.05
CA GLN A 73 1.19 -2.44 -27.74
C GLN A 73 2.36 -3.06 -28.54
N ILE A 74 2.36 -2.89 -29.87
CA ILE A 74 3.55 -2.95 -30.75
C ILE A 74 3.27 -2.11 -31.99
#